data_AF-A0A6V7JYM3-F1
#
_entry.id   AF-A0A6V7JYM3-F1
#
_cell.length_a   1.000
_cell.length_b   1.000
_cell.length_c   1.000
_cell.angle_alpha   90.00
_cell.angle_beta   90.00
_cell.angle_gamma   90.00
#
_symmetry.space_group_name_H-M   'P 1'
#
loop_
_entity.id
_entity.type
_entity.pdbx_description
1 polymer ?
#
loop_
_entity_poly.entity_id
_entity_poly.type
_entity_poly.pdbx_seq_one_letter_code
_entity_poly.pdbx_strand_id
1 'polypeptide(L)' 'VNVPFAPVIEDKSIAGDGGFLTDCVIHRYRSGNFQDLPHMLGFVASETAYLSP' A
#
# COMPACT_ATOMS: atom_id res chain seq x y z
N VAL A 1 -5.22 9.45 14.85
CA VAL A 1 -3.83 9.45 14.34
C VAL A 1 -3.76 10.39 13.14
N ASN A 2 -2.94 11.44 13.21
CA ASN A 2 -2.60 12.25 12.04
C ASN A 2 -1.28 11.69 11.49
N VAL A 3 -1.28 11.12 10.29
CA VAL A 3 -0.08 10.55 9.65
C VAL A 3 0.43 11.59 8.65
N PRO A 4 1.37 12.47 9.04
CA PRO A 4 1.77 13.64 8.24
C PRO A 4 2.52 13.25 6.96
N PHE A 5 3.10 12.05 6.93
CA PHE A 5 3.77 11.48 5.77
C PHE A 5 3.30 10.04 5.59
N ALA A 6 2.78 9.74 4.42
CA ALA A 6 2.30 8.42 4.03
C ALA A 6 2.83 8.08 2.62
N PRO A 7 2.83 6.80 2.22
CA PRO A 7 3.09 6.43 0.84
C PRO A 7 2.15 7.16 -0.13
N VAL A 8 2.69 7.56 -1.28
CA VAL A 8 1.95 8.28 -2.33
C VAL A 8 2.08 7.57 -3.66
N ILE A 9 1.19 7.89 -4.60
CA ILE A 9 1.35 7.53 -6.00
C ILE A 9 2.35 8.50 -6.63
N GLU A 10 3.45 7.97 -7.13
CA GLU A 10 4.51 8.72 -7.79
C GLU A 10 4.11 9.09 -9.22
N ASP A 11 4.49 10.30 -9.65
CA ASP A 11 4.35 10.67 -11.06
C ASP A 11 5.33 9.85 -11.91
N LYS A 12 4.78 9.00 -12.77
CA LYS A 12 5.56 8.12 -13.65
C LYS A 12 6.50 8.90 -14.59
N SER A 13 6.13 10.11 -15.00
CA SER A 13 6.97 10.94 -15.88
C SER A 13 8.23 11.46 -15.18
N ILE A 14 8.21 11.54 -13.85
CA ILE A 14 9.33 11.99 -13.02
C ILE A 14 10.15 10.79 -12.52
N ALA A 15 9.47 9.74 -12.03
CA ALA A 15 10.12 8.58 -11.43
C ALA A 15 10.76 7.63 -12.47
N GLY A 16 10.28 7.65 -13.72
CA GLY A 16 10.74 6.73 -14.76
C GLY A 16 10.51 5.27 -14.40
N ASP A 17 11.44 4.39 -14.80
CA ASP A 17 11.37 2.95 -14.53
C ASP A 17 11.77 2.57 -13.10
N GLY A 18 12.27 3.53 -12.31
CA GLY A 18 12.72 3.32 -10.92
C GLY A 18 11.65 3.59 -9.86
N GLY A 19 10.46 4.06 -10.26
CA GLY A 19 9.36 4.35 -9.32
C GLY A 19 8.88 3.10 -8.57
N PHE A 20 8.66 3.24 -7.27
CA PHE A 20 8.18 2.15 -6.42
C PHE A 20 6.67 1.91 -6.59
N LEU A 21 5.89 2.99 -6.57
CA LEU A 21 4.43 2.95 -6.67
C LEU A 21 3.91 4.06 -7.61
N THR A 22 3.83 3.75 -8.90
CA THR A 22 3.38 4.69 -9.95
C THR A 22 1.92 4.51 -10.39
N ASP A 23 1.20 3.54 -9.81
CA ASP A 23 -0.21 3.28 -10.06
C ASP A 23 -0.92 2.87 -8.77
N CYS A 24 -2.24 3.03 -8.73
CA CYS A 24 -3.06 2.67 -7.58
C CYS A 24 -2.96 1.17 -7.28
N VAL A 25 -2.74 0.84 -6.00
CA VAL A 25 -2.51 -0.53 -5.54
C VAL A 25 -3.64 -1.49 -5.95
N ILE A 26 -4.89 -1.00 -5.95
CA ILE A 26 -6.04 -1.84 -6.35
C ILE A 26 -6.02 -2.20 -7.84
N HIS A 27 -5.48 -1.35 -8.71
CA HIS A 27 -5.32 -1.65 -10.13
C HIS A 27 -4.23 -2.69 -10.34
N ARG A 28 -3.11 -2.56 -9.62
CA ARG A 28 -2.02 -3.54 -9.64
C ARG A 28 -2.48 -4.92 -9.16
N TYR A 29 -3.28 -4.97 -8.10
CA TYR A 29 -3.89 -6.20 -7.62
C TYR A 29 -4.85 -6.82 -8.65
N ARG A 30 -5.80 -6.02 -9.18
CA ARG A 30 -6.78 -6.50 -10.17
C ARG A 30 -6.17 -6.95 -11.49
N SER A 31 -5.03 -6.37 -11.89
CA SER A 31 -4.32 -6.74 -13.11
C SER A 31 -3.49 -8.02 -12.97
N GLY A 32 -3.31 -8.55 -11.76
CA GLY A 32 -2.41 -9.67 -11.52
C GLY A 32 -0.92 -9.32 -11.62
N ASN A 33 -0.58 -8.03 -11.77
CA ASN A 33 0.81 -7.57 -11.92
C ASN A 33 1.49 -7.40 -10.54
N PHE A 34 1.52 -8.48 -9.77
CA PHE A 34 2.19 -8.57 -8.47
C PHE A 34 2.82 -9.94 -8.30
N GLN A 35 3.68 -10.07 -7.28
CA GLN A 35 4.25 -11.37 -6.93
C GLN A 35 3.20 -12.19 -6.17
N ASP A 36 2.61 -13.17 -6.84
CA ASP A 36 1.62 -14.07 -6.25
C ASP A 36 2.31 -15.24 -5.53
N LEU A 37 2.68 -14.99 -4.28
CA LEU A 37 3.26 -15.97 -3.38
C LEU A 37 2.28 -16.28 -2.24
N PRO A 38 2.33 -17.50 -1.65
CA PRO A 38 1.53 -17.82 -0.47
C PRO A 38 1.74 -16.78 0.63
N HIS A 39 0.65 -16.17 1.09
CA HIS A 39 0.67 -15.13 2.11
C HIS A 39 -0.45 -15.38 3.14
N MET A 40 -0.19 -14.98 4.39
CA MET A 40 -1.14 -15.07 5.49
C MET A 40 -1.44 -13.66 5.98
N LEU A 41 -2.74 -13.35 6.13
CA LEU A 41 -3.22 -12.07 6.63
C LEU A 41 -4.04 -12.30 7.90
N GLY A 42 -4.03 -11.33 8.80
CA GLY A 42 -4.81 -11.36 10.04
C GLY A 42 -4.79 -10.02 10.74
N PHE A 43 -5.72 -9.83 11.67
CA PHE A 43 -5.83 -8.67 12.54
C PHE A 43 -6.04 -9.13 13.98
N VAL A 44 -5.71 -8.28 14.95
CA VAL A 44 -5.95 -8.56 16.38
C VAL A 44 -7.38 -8.18 16.77
N ALA A 45 -7.95 -8.87 17.76
CA ALA A 45 -9.35 -8.68 18.18
C ALA A 45 -9.71 -7.24 18.56
N SER A 46 -8.73 -6.46 19.03
CA SER A 46 -8.92 -5.07 19.46
C SER A 46 -7.90 -4.12 18.82
N GLU A 47 -7.74 -4.20 17.50
CA GLU A 47 -6.76 -3.38 16.75
C GLU A 47 -7.00 -1.87 16.93
N THR A 48 -8.26 -1.46 17.02
CA THR A 48 -8.65 -0.06 17.23
C THR A 48 -8.24 0.50 18.59
N ALA A 49 -7.86 -0.34 19.56
CA ALA A 49 -7.31 0.13 20.83
C ALA A 49 -6.03 0.97 20.63
N TYR A 50 -5.29 0.74 19.55
CA TYR A 50 -4.15 1.59 19.15
C TYR A 50 -4.57 3.05 18.86
N LEU A 51 -5.82 3.27 18.47
CA LEU A 51 -6.36 4.60 18.14
C LEU A 51 -7.00 5.29 19.34
N SER A 52 -7.14 4.60 20.48
CA SER A 52 -7.65 5.17 21.72
C SER A 52 -6.69 6.25 22.24
N PRO A 53 -7.22 7.37 22.77
CA PRO A 53 -6.40 8.45 23.33
C PRO A 53 -5.62 8.02 24.58
#